data_AF-A0A8B9ZLE9-F1
#
_entry.id   AF-A0A8B9ZLE9-F1
#
_cell.length_a   1.000
_cell.length_b   1.000
_cell.length_c   1.000
_cell.angle_alpha   90.00
_cell.angle_beta   90.00
_cell.angle_gamma   90.00
#
_symmetry.space_group_name_H-M   'P 1'
#
loop_
_entity.id
_entity.type
_entity.pdbx_description
1 polymer ?
#
loop_
_entity_poly.entity_id
_entity_poly.type
_entity_poly.pdbx_seq_one_letter_code
_entity_poly.pdbx_strand_id
1 'polypeptide(L)'
;GALTGMTMTFRLCYLLAASIFILLIPGLSEGGKLLVVPMDGSHWLSMKQLLVLKLMDRGHEVVVLIPEISWQMGKGQSYTVKTYPVDYTLEDLDKFFAEYLSVHLSNQPFPMNVLTLYNVSKRTFGLFLNQCKNIFRSTEIMQYLNQSDFDALLTDPIALCGATLANYLSLPFVFFMRGFPCSLHYDAPQCPSPLSYVPRLFTFNSDNMTFFQRVENALIALLELVYCDAFYEEGLKLSSEILQRDVSLLDLLNGASIWLLRYDFVFEYVRPVMPNMVFIGGVNCAPGKPLPKVCSFSSNHTFSKEIPRVESLLLFLLSLILGSAKSVNLLWLYFHNIRFPRWQSMLFLFVDHGET
;
A
#
# COMPACT_ATOMS: atom_id res chain seq x y z
N GLY A 1 42.95 37.01 46.57
CA GLY A 1 41.54 37.30 46.85
C GLY A 1 40.77 37.62 45.58
N ALA A 2 40.90 38.85 45.06
CA ALA A 2 40.07 39.34 43.95
C ALA A 2 40.43 38.77 42.56
N LEU A 3 41.72 38.55 42.24
CA LEU A 3 42.14 38.00 40.93
C LEU A 3 41.72 36.52 40.70
N THR A 4 41.64 35.75 41.78
CA THR A 4 41.25 34.33 41.76
C THR A 4 39.74 34.13 41.60
N GLY A 5 38.91 35.08 42.08
CA GLY A 5 37.46 35.06 41.87
C GLY A 5 37.06 35.38 40.44
N MET A 6 37.77 36.33 39.81
CA MET A 6 37.49 36.79 38.45
C MET A 6 37.80 35.72 37.39
N THR A 7 38.88 34.97 37.57
CA THR A 7 39.25 33.85 36.69
C THR A 7 38.29 32.66 36.82
N MET A 8 37.72 32.42 38.00
CA MET A 8 36.68 31.40 38.20
C MET A 8 35.37 31.77 37.50
N THR A 9 34.92 33.01 37.60
CA THR A 9 33.69 33.48 36.93
C THR A 9 33.79 33.41 35.41
N PHE A 10 34.94 33.76 34.83
CA PHE A 10 35.14 33.66 33.38
C PHE A 10 35.10 32.20 32.90
N ARG A 11 35.71 31.26 33.64
CA ARG A 11 35.64 29.83 33.30
C ARG A 11 34.22 29.26 33.37
N LEU A 12 33.44 29.70 34.35
CA LEU A 12 32.05 29.26 34.51
C LEU A 12 31.17 29.79 33.36
N CYS A 13 31.36 31.04 32.93
CA CYS A 13 30.67 31.63 31.79
C CYS A 13 31.04 30.94 30.47
N TYR A 14 32.31 30.56 30.27
CA TYR A 14 32.73 29.81 29.08
C TYR A 14 32.11 28.42 29.03
N LEU A 15 32.04 27.72 30.17
CA LEU A 15 31.39 26.41 30.25
C LEU A 15 29.89 26.51 29.97
N LEU A 16 29.20 27.48 30.56
CA LEU A 16 27.77 27.73 30.31
C LEU A 16 27.50 28.12 28.85
N ALA A 17 28.34 28.99 28.26
CA ALA A 17 28.22 29.36 26.86
C ALA A 17 28.48 28.17 25.92
N ALA A 18 29.46 27.31 26.24
CA ALA A 18 29.73 26.08 25.49
C ALA A 18 28.57 25.07 25.62
N SER A 19 27.97 24.92 26.80
CA SER A 19 26.80 24.05 27.01
C SER A 19 25.58 24.56 26.23
N ILE A 20 25.33 25.87 26.24
CA ILE A 20 24.26 26.50 25.46
C ILE A 20 24.55 26.33 23.96
N PHE A 21 25.80 26.47 23.52
CA PHE A 21 26.17 26.25 22.12
C PHE A 21 25.96 24.79 21.69
N ILE A 22 26.30 23.81 22.54
CA ILE A 22 26.06 22.37 22.29
C ILE A 22 24.56 22.06 22.22
N LEU A 23 23.74 22.72 23.05
CA LEU A 23 22.27 22.60 23.03
C LEU A 23 21.62 23.32 21.83
N LEU A 24 22.30 24.31 21.25
CA LEU A 24 21.85 25.08 20.08
C LEU A 24 22.36 24.53 18.75
N ILE A 25 23.35 23.63 18.77
CA ILE A 25 23.60 22.75 17.63
C ILE A 25 22.33 21.91 17.53
N PRO A 26 21.51 22.05 16.47
CA PRO A 26 20.45 21.09 16.22
C PRO A 26 21.18 19.75 16.21
N GLY A 27 20.92 18.89 17.20
CA GLY A 27 21.46 17.55 17.17
C GLY A 27 21.14 17.04 15.77
N LEU A 28 22.15 16.53 15.06
CA LEU A 28 21.87 15.68 13.91
C LEU A 28 20.97 14.59 14.48
N SER A 29 19.66 14.75 14.31
CA SER A 29 18.72 13.67 14.57
C SER A 29 19.12 12.65 13.52
N GLU A 30 19.98 11.72 13.93
CA GLU A 30 20.44 10.64 13.09
C GLU A 30 19.18 9.88 12.69
N GLY A 31 18.75 10.07 11.44
CA GLY A 31 17.57 9.41 10.93
C GLY A 31 17.87 7.93 10.86
N GLY A 32 17.01 7.11 11.47
CA GLY A 32 17.17 5.66 11.44
C GLY A 32 17.21 5.10 10.01
N LYS A 33 17.88 3.96 9.86
CA LYS A 33 18.02 3.19 8.62
C LYS A 33 16.84 2.24 8.47
N LEU A 34 16.03 2.49 7.45
CA LEU A 34 14.75 1.82 7.23
C LEU A 34 14.83 0.87 6.04
N LEU A 35 14.40 -0.37 6.26
CA LEU A 35 14.19 -1.35 5.19
C LEU A 35 12.76 -1.22 4.67
N VAL A 36 12.59 -1.10 3.36
CA VAL A 36 11.27 -1.03 2.73
C VAL A 36 11.05 -2.28 1.90
N VAL A 37 9.98 -3.01 2.21
CA VAL A 37 9.49 -4.19 1.48
C VAL A 37 8.14 -3.85 0.86
N PRO A 38 8.13 -3.25 -0.34
CA PRO A 38 6.91 -2.81 -0.99
C PRO A 38 6.21 -3.94 -1.75
N MET A 39 4.99 -3.66 -2.20
CA MET A 39 4.27 -4.44 -3.23
C MET A 39 4.25 -3.63 -4.54
N ASP A 40 4.44 -4.30 -5.67
CA ASP A 40 4.44 -3.70 -7.01
C ASP A 40 3.07 -3.13 -7.43
N GLY A 41 3.09 -2.29 -8.47
CA GLY A 41 1.94 -1.56 -8.99
C GLY A 41 1.55 -0.36 -8.13
N SER A 42 0.24 -0.12 -7.99
CA SER A 42 -0.27 1.12 -7.36
C SER A 42 0.10 1.27 -5.88
N HIS A 43 0.39 0.16 -5.20
CA HIS A 43 0.83 0.13 -3.81
C HIS A 43 2.19 0.82 -3.67
N TRP A 44 3.11 0.54 -4.59
CA TRP A 44 4.41 1.19 -4.66
C TRP A 44 4.32 2.68 -4.93
N LEU A 45 3.47 3.12 -5.87
CA LEU A 45 3.34 4.55 -6.16
C LEU A 45 2.95 5.36 -4.92
N SER A 46 1.99 4.83 -4.15
CA SER A 46 1.56 5.45 -2.89
C SER A 46 2.68 5.43 -1.85
N MET A 47 3.35 4.28 -1.67
CA MET A 47 4.40 4.11 -0.67
C MET A 47 5.65 4.97 -0.98
N LYS A 48 6.08 5.00 -2.24
CA LYS A 48 7.23 5.75 -2.73
C LYS A 48 7.07 7.23 -2.47
N GLN A 49 5.97 7.82 -2.96
CA GLN A 49 5.80 9.27 -2.91
C GLN A 49 5.62 9.78 -1.48
N LEU A 50 4.99 9.00 -0.62
CA LEU A 50 4.44 9.49 0.64
C LEU A 50 5.23 9.07 1.86
N LEU A 51 5.86 7.91 1.81
CA LEU A 51 6.66 7.41 2.91
C LEU A 51 8.13 7.48 2.54
N VAL A 52 8.57 6.84 1.45
CA VAL A 52 10.00 6.78 1.11
C VAL A 52 10.58 8.19 0.98
N LEU A 53 10.03 9.01 0.08
CA LEU A 53 10.58 10.36 -0.13
C LEU A 53 10.47 11.28 1.10
N LYS A 54 9.42 11.11 1.92
CA LYS A 54 9.22 11.94 3.12
C LYS A 54 10.06 11.50 4.32
N LEU A 55 10.36 10.22 4.44
CA LEU A 55 11.27 9.70 5.45
C LEU A 55 12.70 10.17 5.12
N MET A 56 13.08 10.12 3.85
CA MET A 56 14.35 10.65 3.37
C MET A 56 14.51 12.16 3.60
N ASP A 57 13.48 12.95 3.30
CA ASP A 57 13.44 14.40 3.56
C ASP A 57 13.62 14.72 5.07
N ARG A 58 13.29 13.76 5.95
CA ARG A 58 13.53 13.85 7.40
C ARG A 58 14.86 13.24 7.86
N GLY A 59 15.75 12.88 6.94
CA GLY A 59 17.09 12.40 7.23
C GLY A 59 17.22 10.90 7.45
N HIS A 60 16.17 10.11 7.24
CA HIS A 60 16.26 8.65 7.32
C HIS A 60 17.00 8.06 6.12
N GLU A 61 17.91 7.11 6.38
CA GLU A 61 18.45 6.27 5.32
C GLU A 61 17.39 5.25 4.92
N VAL A 62 17.03 5.17 3.63
CA VAL A 62 16.00 4.25 3.16
C VAL A 62 16.58 3.29 2.13
N VAL A 63 16.45 1.99 2.39
CA VAL A 63 16.81 0.91 1.48
C VAL A 63 15.56 0.19 1.02
N VAL A 64 15.31 0.19 -0.29
CA VAL A 64 14.12 -0.44 -0.88
C VAL A 64 14.51 -1.76 -1.54
N LEU A 65 13.84 -2.85 -1.15
CA LEU A 65 13.93 -4.13 -1.85
C LEU A 65 12.94 -4.15 -3.02
N ILE A 66 13.43 -4.43 -4.23
CA ILE A 66 12.60 -4.51 -5.44
C ILE A 66 12.90 -5.79 -6.23
N PRO A 67 11.93 -6.40 -6.89
CA PRO A 67 12.21 -7.46 -7.86
C PRO A 67 12.92 -6.87 -9.09
N GLU A 68 13.72 -7.69 -9.77
CA GLU A 68 14.39 -7.30 -11.02
C GLU A 68 13.40 -6.92 -12.13
N ILE A 69 12.25 -7.59 -12.17
CA ILE A 69 11.16 -7.34 -13.11
C ILE A 69 9.98 -6.79 -12.30
N SER A 70 9.52 -5.60 -12.69
CA SER A 70 8.41 -4.91 -12.03
C SER A 70 7.65 -4.03 -13.02
N TRP A 71 6.39 -3.70 -12.70
CA TRP A 71 5.60 -2.73 -13.47
C TRP A 71 6.11 -1.31 -13.31
N GLN A 72 6.43 -0.90 -12.07
CA GLN A 72 6.67 0.52 -11.74
C GLN A 72 7.83 0.75 -10.76
N MET A 73 8.50 -0.30 -10.29
CA MET A 73 9.63 -0.21 -9.37
C MET A 73 10.96 0.02 -10.12
N GLY A 74 11.11 1.19 -10.73
CA GLY A 74 12.37 1.60 -11.35
C GLY A 74 13.44 2.01 -10.34
N LYS A 75 14.71 2.01 -10.78
CA LYS A 75 15.85 2.57 -10.02
C LYS A 75 15.68 4.08 -9.88
N GLY A 76 15.28 4.54 -8.68
CA GLY A 76 15.20 5.96 -8.36
C GLY A 76 16.59 6.52 -8.03
N GLN A 77 16.88 7.78 -8.39
CA GLN A 77 18.14 8.43 -8.04
C GLN A 77 18.25 8.84 -6.57
N SER A 78 17.12 8.84 -5.82
CA SER A 78 17.06 9.44 -4.49
C SER A 78 17.28 8.46 -3.34
N TYR A 79 16.99 7.16 -3.47
CA TYR A 79 17.10 6.16 -2.39
C TYR A 79 17.96 4.96 -2.81
N THR A 80 18.47 4.23 -1.82
CA THR A 80 19.21 2.98 -2.04
C THR A 80 18.26 1.88 -2.47
N VAL A 81 18.62 1.17 -3.55
CA VAL A 81 17.82 0.08 -4.11
C VAL A 81 18.60 -1.22 -4.05
N LYS A 82 17.97 -2.29 -3.57
CA LYS A 82 18.49 -3.66 -3.61
C LYS A 82 17.54 -4.51 -4.42
N THR A 83 18.08 -5.12 -5.48
CA THR A 83 17.30 -5.90 -6.44
C THR A 83 17.49 -7.38 -6.21
N TYR A 84 16.42 -8.17 -6.22
CA TYR A 84 16.48 -9.63 -6.14
C TYR A 84 15.98 -10.29 -7.44
N PRO A 85 16.53 -11.45 -7.82
CA PRO A 85 16.16 -12.15 -9.04
C PRO A 85 14.73 -12.71 -8.94
N VAL A 86 14.06 -12.84 -10.08
CA VAL A 86 12.71 -13.40 -10.16
C VAL A 86 12.56 -14.37 -11.34
N ASP A 87 11.56 -15.23 -11.28
CA ASP A 87 11.30 -16.36 -12.17
C ASP A 87 10.09 -16.15 -13.10
N TYR A 88 9.71 -14.89 -13.37
CA TYR A 88 8.60 -14.49 -14.25
C TYR A 88 9.00 -13.36 -15.19
N THR A 89 8.29 -13.17 -16.30
CA THR A 89 8.48 -12.02 -17.19
C THR A 89 7.48 -10.89 -16.94
N LEU A 90 7.69 -9.74 -17.58
CA LEU A 90 6.71 -8.66 -17.56
C LEU A 90 5.40 -9.08 -18.24
N GLU A 91 5.46 -9.90 -19.31
CA GLU A 91 4.24 -10.41 -19.95
C GLU A 91 3.44 -11.34 -19.04
N ASP A 92 4.12 -12.13 -18.20
CA ASP A 92 3.44 -12.96 -17.20
C ASP A 92 2.65 -12.08 -16.23
N LEU A 93 3.30 -11.03 -15.69
CA LEU A 93 2.65 -10.04 -14.82
C LEU A 93 1.42 -9.42 -15.49
N ASP A 94 1.56 -8.94 -16.73
CA ASP A 94 0.46 -8.33 -17.48
C ASP A 94 -0.71 -9.30 -17.72
N LYS A 95 -0.40 -10.57 -18.01
CA LYS A 95 -1.41 -11.62 -18.16
C LYS A 95 -2.14 -11.89 -16.86
N PHE A 96 -1.42 -11.97 -15.73
CA PHE A 96 -2.04 -12.11 -14.40
C PHE A 96 -2.96 -10.94 -14.09
N PHE A 97 -2.52 -9.71 -14.41
CA PHE A 97 -3.35 -8.53 -14.19
C PHE A 97 -4.59 -8.51 -15.07
N ALA A 98 -4.46 -8.86 -16.35
CA ALA A 98 -5.59 -8.95 -17.27
C ALA A 98 -6.62 -9.99 -16.82
N GLU A 99 -6.17 -11.16 -16.36
CA GLU A 99 -7.04 -12.20 -15.79
C GLU A 99 -7.75 -11.69 -14.53
N TYR A 100 -7.00 -11.08 -13.59
CA TYR A 100 -7.56 -10.49 -12.37
C TYR A 100 -8.65 -9.47 -12.70
N LEU A 101 -8.36 -8.52 -13.60
CA LEU A 101 -9.29 -7.49 -14.02
C LEU A 101 -10.52 -8.09 -14.70
N SER A 102 -10.34 -9.07 -15.60
CA SER A 102 -11.45 -9.71 -16.32
C SER A 102 -12.45 -10.38 -15.38
N VAL A 103 -11.98 -11.05 -14.33
CA VAL A 103 -12.84 -11.67 -13.32
C VAL A 103 -13.60 -10.61 -12.52
N HIS A 104 -12.91 -9.55 -12.11
CA HIS A 104 -13.49 -8.46 -11.30
C HIS A 104 -14.53 -7.63 -12.07
N LEU A 105 -14.36 -7.50 -13.38
CA LEU A 105 -15.33 -6.84 -14.26
C LEU A 105 -16.43 -7.80 -14.75
N SER A 106 -16.30 -9.10 -14.50
CA SER A 106 -17.31 -10.07 -14.91
C SER A 106 -18.52 -10.06 -13.98
N ASN A 107 -19.72 -10.06 -14.56
CA ASN A 107 -20.97 -10.16 -13.81
C ASN A 107 -21.42 -11.63 -13.74
N GLN A 108 -20.69 -12.45 -12.99
CA GLN A 108 -21.09 -13.83 -12.72
C GLN A 108 -22.19 -13.88 -11.65
N PRO A 109 -23.13 -14.84 -11.72
CA PRO A 109 -24.12 -15.05 -10.66
C PRO A 109 -23.47 -15.67 -9.40
N PHE A 110 -24.12 -15.49 -8.26
CA PHE A 110 -23.78 -16.25 -7.05
C PHE A 110 -24.16 -17.74 -7.23
N PRO A 111 -23.34 -18.71 -6.77
CA PRO A 111 -22.09 -18.54 -6.02
C PRO A 111 -20.82 -18.47 -6.90
N MET A 112 -20.94 -18.64 -8.21
CA MET A 112 -19.79 -18.68 -9.12
C MET A 112 -18.90 -17.45 -9.01
N ASN A 113 -19.48 -16.26 -8.88
CA ASN A 113 -18.71 -15.03 -8.70
C ASN A 113 -17.77 -15.09 -7.48
N VAL A 114 -18.27 -15.58 -6.34
CA VAL A 114 -17.49 -15.69 -5.10
C VAL A 114 -16.32 -16.66 -5.28
N LEU A 115 -16.57 -17.82 -5.89
CA LEU A 115 -15.55 -18.83 -6.14
C LEU A 115 -14.48 -18.34 -7.13
N THR A 116 -14.89 -17.69 -8.22
CA THR A 116 -13.95 -17.15 -9.22
C THR A 116 -13.12 -16.00 -8.63
N LEU A 117 -13.73 -15.10 -7.85
CA LEU A 117 -13.02 -14.03 -7.13
C LEU A 117 -12.02 -14.59 -6.11
N TYR A 118 -12.41 -15.63 -5.37
CA TYR A 118 -11.50 -16.29 -4.45
C TYR A 118 -10.30 -16.90 -5.17
N ASN A 119 -10.55 -17.69 -6.21
CA ASN A 119 -9.49 -18.39 -6.94
C ASN A 119 -8.50 -17.41 -7.58
N VAL A 120 -9.00 -16.33 -8.20
CA VAL A 120 -8.12 -15.32 -8.80
C VAL A 120 -7.33 -14.57 -7.73
N SER A 121 -7.96 -14.24 -6.59
CA SER A 121 -7.28 -13.57 -5.48
C SER A 121 -6.19 -14.45 -4.84
N LYS A 122 -6.47 -15.75 -4.64
CA LYS A 122 -5.49 -16.71 -4.12
C LYS A 122 -4.32 -16.87 -5.08
N ARG A 123 -4.58 -16.93 -6.39
CA ARG A 123 -3.54 -17.01 -7.42
C ARG A 123 -2.66 -15.74 -7.45
N THR A 124 -3.28 -14.56 -7.38
CA THR A 124 -2.57 -13.28 -7.29
C THR A 124 -1.71 -13.19 -6.01
N PHE A 125 -2.25 -13.60 -4.87
CA PHE A 125 -1.48 -13.68 -3.61
C PHE A 125 -0.30 -14.65 -3.75
N GLY A 126 -0.49 -15.81 -4.39
CA GLY A 126 0.57 -16.78 -4.64
C GLY A 126 1.74 -16.22 -5.47
N LEU A 127 1.47 -15.34 -6.43
CA LEU A 127 2.53 -14.67 -7.20
C LEU A 127 3.41 -13.76 -6.32
N PHE A 128 2.79 -12.95 -5.46
CA PHE A 128 3.54 -12.10 -4.52
C PHE A 128 4.25 -12.93 -3.44
N LEU A 129 3.66 -14.04 -3.02
CA LEU A 129 4.34 -14.99 -2.13
C LEU A 129 5.58 -15.61 -2.79
N ASN A 130 5.53 -15.89 -4.09
CA ASN A 130 6.69 -16.41 -4.82
C ASN A 130 7.84 -15.39 -4.89
N GLN A 131 7.52 -14.10 -5.06
CA GLN A 131 8.52 -13.03 -4.93
C GLN A 131 9.20 -13.07 -3.56
N CYS A 132 8.45 -13.37 -2.49
CA CYS A 132 9.02 -13.55 -1.16
C CYS A 132 10.02 -14.72 -1.10
N LYS A 133 9.67 -15.87 -1.69
CA LYS A 133 10.57 -17.03 -1.76
C LYS A 133 11.88 -16.65 -2.46
N ASN A 134 11.82 -15.83 -3.50
CA ASN A 134 13.00 -15.39 -4.24
C ASN A 134 13.93 -14.48 -3.41
N ILE A 135 13.38 -13.66 -2.50
CA ILE A 135 14.20 -12.90 -1.53
C ILE A 135 15.00 -13.85 -0.65
N PHE A 136 14.34 -14.83 -0.01
CA PHE A 136 15.01 -15.77 0.91
C PHE A 136 15.94 -16.76 0.22
N ARG A 137 15.72 -17.07 -1.07
CA ARG A 137 16.64 -17.87 -1.89
C ARG A 137 17.87 -17.08 -2.34
N SER A 138 17.81 -15.75 -2.37
CA SER A 138 18.93 -14.92 -2.80
C SER A 138 19.95 -14.77 -1.67
N THR A 139 21.02 -15.57 -1.73
CA THR A 139 22.11 -15.54 -0.74
C THR A 139 22.73 -14.15 -0.62
N GLU A 140 22.92 -13.44 -1.72
CA GLU A 140 23.49 -12.08 -1.72
C GLU A 140 22.61 -11.10 -0.95
N ILE A 141 21.30 -11.13 -1.20
CA ILE A 141 20.34 -10.25 -0.52
C ILE A 141 20.24 -10.61 0.96
N MET A 142 20.10 -11.88 1.29
CA MET A 142 20.01 -12.30 2.69
C MET A 142 21.30 -11.97 3.47
N GLN A 143 22.48 -12.11 2.86
CA GLN A 143 23.74 -11.66 3.47
C GLN A 143 23.76 -10.15 3.70
N TYR A 144 23.36 -9.36 2.71
CA TYR A 144 23.28 -7.91 2.86
C TYR A 144 22.31 -7.50 3.97
N LEU A 145 21.12 -8.10 4.01
CA LEU A 145 20.09 -7.77 5.02
C LEU A 145 20.57 -8.09 6.44
N ASN A 146 21.23 -9.23 6.64
CA ASN A 146 21.76 -9.63 7.94
C ASN A 146 22.93 -8.76 8.43
N GLN A 147 23.63 -8.06 7.52
CA GLN A 147 24.78 -7.21 7.85
C GLN A 147 24.43 -5.72 7.96
N SER A 148 23.21 -5.32 7.58
CA SER A 148 22.89 -3.92 7.30
C SER A 148 22.33 -3.14 8.50
N ASP A 149 22.24 -3.71 9.70
CA ASP A 149 21.79 -3.06 10.94
C ASP A 149 20.64 -2.06 10.72
N PHE A 150 19.47 -2.56 10.30
CA PHE A 150 18.27 -1.75 10.13
C PHE A 150 17.61 -1.43 11.46
N ASP A 151 16.99 -0.25 11.58
CA ASP A 151 16.26 0.16 12.77
C ASP A 151 14.79 -0.26 12.73
N ALA A 152 14.18 -0.28 11.54
CA ALA A 152 12.79 -0.70 11.35
C ALA A 152 12.51 -1.13 9.90
N LEU A 153 11.41 -1.88 9.73
CA LEU A 153 10.93 -2.35 8.43
C LEU A 153 9.57 -1.73 8.09
N LEU A 154 9.45 -1.12 6.92
CA LEU A 154 8.20 -0.60 6.38
C LEU A 154 7.71 -1.54 5.26
N THR A 155 6.47 -2.02 5.33
CA THR A 155 5.97 -2.97 4.33
C THR A 155 4.49 -2.84 4.02
N ASP A 156 4.14 -3.17 2.77
CA ASP A 156 2.78 -3.54 2.44
C ASP A 156 2.56 -5.02 2.78
N PRO A 157 1.61 -5.34 3.66
CA PRO A 157 1.58 -6.64 4.28
C PRO A 157 0.74 -7.66 3.51
N ILE A 158 0.21 -7.30 2.34
CA ILE A 158 -0.75 -8.13 1.59
C ILE A 158 -0.22 -9.53 1.27
N ALA A 159 1.09 -9.72 1.15
CA ALA A 159 1.72 -11.00 0.81
C ALA A 159 2.41 -11.69 2.01
N LEU A 160 2.21 -11.18 3.23
CA LEU A 160 2.90 -11.58 4.47
C LEU A 160 4.44 -11.43 4.46
N CYS A 161 5.07 -11.26 3.30
CA CYS A 161 6.51 -11.30 3.15
C CYS A 161 7.28 -10.33 4.04
N GLY A 162 6.86 -9.06 4.07
CA GLY A 162 7.52 -8.08 4.93
C GLY A 162 7.32 -8.37 6.42
N ALA A 163 6.18 -8.95 6.82
CA ALA A 163 5.98 -9.40 8.19
C ALA A 163 6.91 -10.57 8.53
N THR A 164 7.03 -11.57 7.64
CA THR A 164 7.96 -12.69 7.79
C THR A 164 9.41 -12.22 7.87
N LEU A 165 9.81 -11.29 7.01
CA LEU A 165 11.16 -10.73 7.00
C LEU A 165 11.45 -9.89 8.25
N ALA A 166 10.49 -9.11 8.72
CA ALA A 166 10.63 -8.35 9.97
C ALA A 166 10.82 -9.27 11.17
N ASN A 167 10.03 -10.35 11.26
CA ASN A 167 10.18 -11.36 12.31
C ASN A 167 11.53 -12.10 12.20
N TYR A 168 11.98 -12.42 10.98
CA TYR A 168 13.28 -13.07 10.75
C TYR A 168 14.45 -12.18 11.20
N LEU A 169 14.42 -10.90 10.85
CA LEU A 169 15.45 -9.92 11.22
C LEU A 169 15.27 -9.37 12.65
N SER A 170 14.20 -9.76 13.35
CA SER A 170 13.84 -9.21 14.67
C SER A 170 13.70 -7.68 14.70
N LEU A 171 13.12 -7.11 13.64
CA LEU A 171 12.94 -5.66 13.49
C LEU A 171 11.54 -5.23 13.90
N PRO A 172 11.37 -4.04 14.53
CA PRO A 172 10.06 -3.41 14.60
C PRO A 172 9.59 -3.07 13.19
N PHE A 173 8.30 -3.26 12.92
CA PHE A 173 7.77 -3.05 11.58
C PHE A 173 6.49 -2.23 11.56
N VAL A 174 6.34 -1.50 10.45
CA VAL A 174 5.23 -0.61 10.16
C VAL A 174 4.51 -1.13 8.92
N PHE A 175 3.21 -1.30 9.03
CA PHE A 175 2.37 -1.65 7.89
C PHE A 175 1.87 -0.41 7.20
N PHE A 176 1.95 -0.39 5.87
CA PHE A 176 1.33 0.62 5.03
C PHE A 176 0.35 -0.07 4.08
N MET A 177 -0.94 0.08 4.36
CA MET A 177 -1.94 -0.79 3.77
C MET A 177 -3.30 -0.13 3.66
N ARG A 178 -4.18 -0.66 2.79
CA ARG A 178 -5.60 -0.29 2.77
C ARG A 178 -6.46 -1.29 3.56
N GLY A 179 -6.12 -2.56 3.55
CA GLY A 179 -6.94 -3.59 4.19
C GLY A 179 -6.31 -4.96 3.99
N PHE A 180 -6.63 -5.86 4.91
CA PHE A 180 -6.35 -7.29 4.78
C PHE A 180 -7.65 -8.01 4.44
N PRO A 181 -7.60 -9.08 3.62
CA PRO A 181 -8.64 -10.10 3.64
C PRO A 181 -9.03 -10.46 5.09
N CYS A 182 -10.31 -10.74 5.30
CA CYS A 182 -10.84 -11.19 6.58
C CYS A 182 -10.77 -10.19 7.73
N SER A 183 -10.44 -8.92 7.46
CA SER A 183 -10.30 -7.88 8.49
C SER A 183 -9.14 -8.13 9.48
N LEU A 184 -8.08 -8.85 9.08
CA LEU A 184 -6.94 -9.13 9.98
C LEU A 184 -6.25 -7.89 10.56
N HIS A 185 -6.33 -6.74 9.87
CA HIS A 185 -5.83 -5.45 10.38
C HIS A 185 -6.60 -4.90 11.57
N TYR A 186 -7.78 -5.45 11.89
CA TYR A 186 -8.50 -5.17 13.13
C TYR A 186 -8.33 -6.32 14.12
N ASP A 187 -8.36 -7.57 13.66
CA ASP A 187 -8.28 -8.73 14.55
C ASP A 187 -6.89 -8.86 15.20
N ALA A 188 -5.80 -8.61 14.45
CA ALA A 188 -4.43 -8.66 14.97
C ALA A 188 -4.16 -7.63 16.09
N PRO A 189 -4.47 -6.34 15.92
CA PRO A 189 -4.36 -5.38 17.03
C PRO A 189 -5.49 -5.52 18.07
N GLN A 190 -6.35 -6.53 17.97
CA GLN A 190 -7.46 -6.81 18.91
C GLN A 190 -8.52 -5.69 18.98
N CYS A 191 -8.78 -5.05 17.85
CA CYS A 191 -9.85 -4.08 17.69
C CYS A 191 -11.21 -4.78 17.60
N PRO A 192 -12.19 -4.46 18.48
CA PRO A 192 -13.52 -5.04 18.40
C PRO A 192 -14.21 -4.75 17.06
N SER A 193 -14.78 -5.78 16.42
CA SER A 193 -15.55 -5.66 15.18
C SER A 193 -16.93 -6.31 15.33
N PRO A 194 -17.90 -5.66 16.00
CA PRO A 194 -19.15 -6.31 16.37
C PRO A 194 -20.05 -6.63 15.18
N LEU A 195 -20.42 -7.91 15.05
CA LEU A 195 -21.21 -8.44 13.93
C LEU A 195 -22.65 -7.90 13.88
N SER A 196 -23.10 -7.22 14.93
CA SER A 196 -24.44 -6.65 15.04
C SER A 196 -24.61 -5.35 14.25
N TYR A 197 -23.52 -4.65 13.92
CA TYR A 197 -23.55 -3.39 13.17
C TYR A 197 -22.32 -3.18 12.26
N VAL A 198 -21.28 -4.01 12.33
CA VAL A 198 -20.19 -4.00 11.35
C VAL A 198 -20.47 -5.09 10.31
N PRO A 199 -20.85 -4.74 9.08
CA PRO A 199 -21.08 -5.73 8.03
C PRO A 199 -19.76 -6.39 7.58
N ARG A 200 -19.81 -7.71 7.35
CA ARG A 200 -18.69 -8.49 6.80
C ARG A 200 -18.55 -8.26 5.30
N LEU A 201 -17.35 -8.54 4.80
CA LEU A 201 -17.07 -8.47 3.36
C LEU A 201 -18.04 -9.38 2.59
N PHE A 202 -18.38 -8.99 1.37
CA PHE A 202 -19.38 -9.64 0.51
C PHE A 202 -20.84 -9.54 0.98
N THR A 203 -21.13 -8.99 2.16
CA THR A 203 -22.49 -8.58 2.50
C THR A 203 -22.81 -7.24 1.83
N PHE A 204 -24.03 -7.07 1.34
CA PHE A 204 -24.55 -5.77 0.91
C PHE A 204 -25.24 -5.02 2.07
N ASN A 205 -24.85 -5.36 3.29
CA ASN A 205 -25.45 -4.83 4.50
C ASN A 205 -24.82 -3.47 4.88
N SER A 206 -25.58 -2.66 5.60
CA SER A 206 -25.13 -1.39 6.18
C SER A 206 -24.89 -1.55 7.69
N ASP A 207 -24.55 -0.47 8.38
CA ASP A 207 -24.51 -0.42 9.84
C ASP A 207 -25.89 -0.55 10.50
N ASN A 208 -26.96 -0.30 9.73
CA ASN A 208 -28.32 -0.57 10.14
C ASN A 208 -28.80 -1.90 9.55
N MET A 209 -28.67 -2.98 10.32
CA MET A 209 -29.09 -4.34 9.95
C MET A 209 -30.35 -4.80 10.70
N THR A 210 -31.28 -5.41 9.97
CA THR A 210 -32.39 -6.20 10.52
C THR A 210 -31.88 -7.46 11.24
N PHE A 211 -32.73 -8.13 12.01
CA PHE A 211 -32.37 -9.39 12.67
C PHE A 211 -31.80 -10.43 11.71
N PHE A 212 -32.45 -10.66 10.55
CA PHE A 212 -31.99 -11.65 9.58
C PHE A 212 -30.68 -11.26 8.91
N GLN A 213 -30.45 -9.97 8.64
CA GLN A 213 -29.16 -9.50 8.13
C GLN A 213 -28.04 -9.69 9.14
N ARG A 214 -28.31 -9.55 10.45
CA ARG A 214 -27.33 -9.85 11.50
C ARG A 214 -27.03 -11.34 11.58
N VAL A 215 -28.03 -12.19 11.40
CA VAL A 215 -27.84 -13.65 11.32
C VAL A 215 -26.98 -14.02 10.11
N GLU A 216 -27.29 -13.49 8.93
CA GLU A 216 -26.47 -13.65 7.73
C GLU A 216 -25.02 -13.19 7.97
N ASN A 217 -24.84 -12.00 8.55
CA ASN A 217 -23.54 -11.43 8.86
C ASN A 217 -22.73 -12.32 9.81
N ALA A 218 -23.38 -12.91 10.81
CA ALA A 218 -22.76 -13.85 11.73
C ALA A 218 -22.38 -15.18 11.07
N LEU A 219 -23.22 -15.70 10.17
CA LEU A 219 -22.91 -16.91 9.40
C LEU A 219 -21.70 -16.68 8.49
N ILE A 220 -21.60 -15.52 7.83
CA ILE A 220 -20.44 -15.18 7.00
C ILE A 220 -19.17 -15.06 7.85
N ALA A 221 -19.24 -14.44 9.03
CA ALA A 221 -18.10 -14.37 9.95
C ALA A 221 -17.60 -15.76 10.38
N LEU A 222 -18.49 -16.75 10.55
CA LEU A 222 -18.11 -18.13 10.83
C LEU A 222 -17.46 -18.81 9.62
N LEU A 223 -17.98 -18.56 8.41
CA LEU A 223 -17.40 -19.09 7.17
C LEU A 223 -16.01 -18.51 6.88
N GLU A 224 -15.78 -17.25 7.25
CA GLU A 224 -14.48 -16.60 7.11
C GLU A 224 -13.39 -17.37 7.85
N LEU A 225 -13.63 -17.94 9.04
CA LEU A 225 -12.62 -18.73 9.77
C LEU A 225 -11.97 -19.80 8.88
N VAL A 226 -12.77 -20.56 8.13
CA VAL A 226 -12.27 -21.63 7.25
C VAL A 226 -11.66 -21.05 5.97
N TYR A 227 -12.33 -20.05 5.38
CA TYR A 227 -11.90 -19.42 4.14
C TYR A 227 -10.53 -18.72 4.28
N CYS A 228 -10.31 -18.02 5.40
CA CYS A 228 -9.10 -17.24 5.64
C CYS A 228 -7.90 -18.14 5.90
N ASP A 229 -8.08 -19.20 6.69
CA ASP A 229 -7.03 -20.20 6.92
C ASP A 229 -6.55 -20.79 5.59
N ALA A 230 -7.47 -21.19 4.71
CA ALA A 230 -7.15 -21.73 3.39
C ALA A 230 -6.54 -20.70 2.41
N PHE A 231 -6.84 -19.42 2.59
CA PHE A 231 -6.27 -18.33 1.79
C PHE A 231 -4.79 -18.09 2.15
N TYR A 232 -4.46 -18.14 3.44
CA TYR A 232 -3.12 -17.83 3.95
C TYR A 232 -2.21 -19.05 4.16
N GLU A 233 -2.74 -20.26 4.04
CA GLU A 233 -2.03 -21.53 4.28
C GLU A 233 -0.62 -21.58 3.68
N GLU A 234 -0.46 -21.26 2.39
CA GLU A 234 0.84 -21.29 1.73
C GLU A 234 1.82 -20.25 2.29
N GLY A 235 1.32 -19.08 2.67
CA GLY A 235 2.11 -18.01 3.26
C GLY A 235 2.56 -18.34 4.69
N LEU A 236 1.68 -18.97 5.46
CA LEU A 236 2.00 -19.49 6.80
C LEU A 236 3.04 -20.60 6.72
N LYS A 237 2.85 -21.56 5.80
CA LYS A 237 3.82 -22.64 5.59
C LYS A 237 5.22 -22.10 5.26
N LEU A 238 5.30 -21.16 4.32
CA LEU A 238 6.57 -20.52 3.98
C LEU A 238 7.18 -19.80 5.19
N SER A 239 6.37 -19.08 5.96
CA SER A 239 6.83 -18.34 7.13
C SER A 239 7.33 -19.26 8.24
N SER A 240 6.64 -20.38 8.48
CA SER A 240 7.07 -21.39 9.44
C SER A 240 8.40 -22.03 9.02
N GLU A 241 8.56 -22.35 7.72
CA GLU A 241 9.80 -22.87 7.17
C GLU A 241 10.97 -21.89 7.33
N ILE A 242 10.75 -20.59 7.07
CA ILE A 242 11.80 -19.57 7.20
C ILE A 242 12.17 -19.31 8.66
N LEU A 243 11.17 -19.18 9.53
CA LEU A 243 11.35 -18.86 10.94
C LEU A 243 11.71 -20.07 11.80
N GLN A 244 11.72 -21.27 11.21
CA GLN A 244 12.06 -22.54 11.86
C GLN A 244 11.20 -22.83 13.11
N ARG A 245 9.93 -22.43 13.06
CA ARG A 245 8.91 -22.67 14.11
C ARG A 245 7.52 -22.60 13.51
N ASP A 246 6.54 -23.23 14.14
CA ASP A 246 5.15 -23.03 13.76
C ASP A 246 4.72 -21.58 14.02
N VAL A 247 4.10 -20.95 13.02
CA VAL A 247 3.57 -19.59 13.12
C VAL A 247 2.11 -19.52 12.71
N SER A 248 1.33 -18.78 13.47
CA SER A 248 -0.02 -18.35 13.10
C SER A 248 0.00 -16.97 12.42
N LEU A 249 -1.11 -16.58 11.80
CA LEU A 249 -1.29 -15.22 11.26
C LEU A 249 -1.08 -14.16 12.33
N LEU A 250 -1.62 -14.39 13.53
CA LEU A 250 -1.50 -13.45 14.64
C LEU A 250 -0.05 -13.33 15.13
N ASP A 251 0.73 -14.43 15.12
CA ASP A 251 2.16 -14.37 15.49
C ASP A 251 2.96 -13.47 14.55
N LEU A 252 2.60 -13.43 13.26
CA LEU A 252 3.27 -12.58 12.26
C LEU A 252 2.81 -11.12 12.33
N LEU A 253 1.52 -10.89 12.59
CA LEU A 253 0.89 -9.57 12.44
C LEU A 253 0.80 -8.77 13.74
N ASN A 254 0.67 -9.41 14.90
CA ASN A 254 0.48 -8.73 16.19
C ASN A 254 1.68 -7.87 16.60
N GLY A 255 2.88 -8.21 16.12
CA GLY A 255 4.11 -7.46 16.39
C GLY A 255 4.23 -6.11 15.68
N ALA A 256 3.25 -5.74 14.84
CA ALA A 256 3.27 -4.49 14.10
C ALA A 256 3.27 -3.28 15.05
N SER A 257 4.30 -2.45 14.94
CA SER A 257 4.46 -1.26 15.78
C SER A 257 3.45 -0.18 15.40
N ILE A 258 3.22 0.04 14.10
CA ILE A 258 2.28 1.05 13.58
C ILE A 258 1.53 0.48 12.36
N TRP A 259 0.23 0.79 12.28
CA TRP A 259 -0.62 0.48 11.15
C TRP A 259 -1.00 1.78 10.42
N LEU A 260 -0.32 2.08 9.32
CA LEU A 260 -0.64 3.21 8.45
C LEU A 260 -1.73 2.79 7.45
N LEU A 261 -2.94 3.28 7.68
CA LEU A 261 -4.14 2.91 6.94
C LEU A 261 -4.42 3.94 5.85
N ARG A 262 -4.35 3.53 4.58
CA ARG A 262 -4.48 4.37 3.37
C ARG A 262 -5.91 4.82 3.05
N TYR A 263 -6.73 5.00 4.07
CA TYR A 263 -8.11 5.46 3.97
C TYR A 263 -8.44 6.36 5.16
N ASP A 264 -9.51 7.14 5.02
CA ASP A 264 -10.02 7.99 6.08
C ASP A 264 -11.11 7.25 6.86
N PHE A 265 -11.16 7.45 8.18
CA PHE A 265 -12.14 6.81 9.06
C PHE A 265 -13.59 7.16 8.69
N VAL A 266 -13.83 8.28 7.99
CA VAL A 266 -15.17 8.68 7.50
C VAL A 266 -15.76 7.68 6.51
N PHE A 267 -14.93 6.89 5.82
CA PHE A 267 -15.40 5.86 4.88
C PHE A 267 -15.62 4.49 5.52
N GLU A 268 -15.33 4.34 6.82
CA GLU A 268 -15.44 3.09 7.54
C GLU A 268 -16.64 3.05 8.49
N TYR A 269 -17.07 1.83 8.81
CA TYR A 269 -18.04 1.62 9.87
C TYR A 269 -17.44 1.92 11.24
N VAL A 270 -18.26 2.53 12.12
CA VAL A 270 -17.85 2.96 13.45
C VAL A 270 -17.40 1.75 14.27
N ARG A 271 -16.13 1.71 14.68
CA ARG A 271 -15.58 0.70 15.58
C ARG A 271 -14.38 1.25 16.36
N PRO A 272 -14.10 0.74 17.56
CA PRO A 272 -12.89 1.11 18.30
C PRO A 272 -11.63 0.66 17.54
N VAL A 273 -10.57 1.46 17.65
CA VAL A 273 -9.28 1.20 17.01
C VAL A 273 -8.14 1.46 17.98
N MET A 274 -7.03 0.76 17.79
CA MET A 274 -5.87 0.91 18.66
C MET A 274 -5.10 2.21 18.37
N PRO A 275 -4.43 2.82 19.37
CA PRO A 275 -3.70 4.08 19.19
C PRO A 275 -2.58 4.02 18.14
N ASN A 276 -2.04 2.84 17.86
CA ASN A 276 -1.02 2.63 16.84
C ASN A 276 -1.60 2.46 15.42
N MET A 277 -2.92 2.57 15.25
CA MET A 277 -3.58 2.60 13.94
C MET A 277 -3.81 4.04 13.50
N VAL A 278 -3.11 4.46 12.46
CA VAL A 278 -3.08 5.84 11.97
C VAL A 278 -3.71 5.90 10.58
N PHE A 279 -4.85 6.59 10.49
CA PHE A 279 -5.54 6.85 9.23
C PHE A 279 -4.85 7.97 8.47
N ILE A 280 -4.36 7.63 7.29
CA ILE A 280 -3.65 8.53 6.38
C ILE A 280 -4.42 8.63 5.07
N GLY A 281 -5.74 8.84 5.15
CA GLY A 281 -6.57 9.12 3.98
C GLY A 281 -6.13 10.40 3.24
N GLY A 282 -6.34 10.44 1.92
CA GLY A 282 -6.03 11.64 1.11
C GLY A 282 -4.55 11.89 0.84
N VAL A 283 -3.65 11.04 1.33
CA VAL A 283 -2.20 11.21 1.14
C VAL A 283 -1.76 11.23 -0.32
N ASN A 284 -2.47 10.54 -1.23
CA ASN A 284 -2.11 10.51 -2.65
C ASN A 284 -2.33 11.85 -3.39
N CYS A 285 -2.93 12.84 -2.74
CA CYS A 285 -3.18 14.15 -3.35
C CYS A 285 -1.93 15.04 -3.32
N ALA A 286 -1.46 15.47 -4.50
CA ALA A 286 -0.41 16.48 -4.61
C ALA A 286 -0.99 17.90 -4.45
N PRO A 287 -0.18 18.90 -4.02
CA PRO A 287 -0.58 20.30 -4.09
C PRO A 287 -1.04 20.67 -5.49
N GLY A 288 -2.17 21.37 -5.59
CA GLY A 288 -2.73 21.80 -6.87
C GLY A 288 -1.71 22.62 -7.66
N LYS A 289 -1.34 22.14 -8.85
CA LYS A 289 -0.57 22.94 -9.81
C LYS A 289 -1.53 23.90 -10.53
N PRO A 290 -1.12 25.13 -10.84
CA PRO A 290 -1.91 26.01 -11.69
C PRO A 290 -2.21 25.30 -13.01
N LEU A 291 -3.44 25.44 -13.50
CA LEU A 291 -3.84 24.85 -14.77
C LEU A 291 -2.87 25.29 -15.88
N PRO A 292 -2.40 24.38 -16.75
CA PRO A 292 -1.64 24.77 -17.92
C PRO A 292 -2.46 25.83 -18.67
N LYS A 293 -1.85 26.99 -18.97
CA LYS A 293 -2.50 27.97 -19.82
C LYS A 293 -2.76 27.30 -21.17
N VAL A 294 -4.01 27.00 -21.47
CA VAL A 294 -4.41 26.54 -22.80
C VAL A 294 -3.93 27.61 -23.76
N CYS A 295 -2.99 27.27 -24.66
CA CYS A 295 -2.60 28.16 -25.74
C CYS A 295 -3.87 28.59 -26.44
N SER A 296 -4.14 29.90 -26.42
CA SER A 296 -5.20 30.54 -27.18
C SER A 296 -5.20 29.97 -28.60
N PHE A 297 -6.30 29.35 -28.99
CA PHE A 297 -6.52 28.91 -30.36
C PHE A 297 -6.45 30.17 -31.24
N SER A 298 -5.33 30.36 -31.93
CA SER A 298 -5.15 31.46 -32.89
C SER A 298 -6.10 31.22 -34.04
N SER A 299 -7.24 31.91 -34.02
CA SER A 299 -8.21 31.98 -35.09
C SER A 299 -7.59 32.72 -36.29
N ASN A 300 -6.83 32.00 -37.12
CA ASN A 300 -6.38 32.51 -38.42
C ASN A 300 -6.18 31.40 -39.46
N HIS A 301 -7.09 30.41 -39.48
CA HIS A 301 -7.33 29.63 -40.69
C HIS A 301 -8.81 29.66 -41.04
N THR A 302 -9.06 30.20 -42.23
CA THR A 302 -10.34 30.35 -42.90
C THR A 302 -11.13 29.04 -42.94
N PHE A 303 -12.38 29.15 -42.49
CA PHE A 303 -13.40 28.12 -42.46
C PHE A 303 -13.86 27.79 -43.89
N SER A 304 -13.38 26.69 -44.48
CA SER A 304 -14.06 26.07 -45.61
C SER A 304 -15.29 25.33 -45.06
N LYS A 305 -16.46 25.91 -45.30
CA LYS A 305 -17.77 25.32 -45.02
C LYS A 305 -17.91 23.99 -45.75
N GLU A 306 -17.78 22.89 -45.02
CA GLU A 306 -18.51 21.65 -45.25
C GLU A 306 -18.62 20.93 -43.91
N ILE A 307 -19.79 21.05 -43.27
CA ILE A 307 -20.19 20.16 -42.18
C ILE A 307 -21.43 19.42 -42.69
N PRO A 308 -21.38 18.08 -42.71
CA PRO A 308 -22.47 17.33 -42.11
C PRO A 308 -21.86 16.31 -41.13
N ARG A 309 -21.89 16.59 -39.82
CA ARG A 309 -22.92 16.08 -38.91
C ARG A 309 -23.17 14.56 -38.98
N VAL A 310 -22.14 13.70 -39.05
CA VAL A 310 -22.23 12.27 -38.66
C VAL A 310 -20.99 11.72 -37.92
N GLU A 311 -19.79 12.29 -38.07
CA GLU A 311 -18.58 11.63 -37.54
C GLU A 311 -18.36 11.69 -36.02
N SER A 312 -19.05 12.58 -35.29
CA SER A 312 -18.87 12.62 -33.82
C SER A 312 -19.62 11.49 -33.10
N LEU A 313 -20.73 10.99 -33.66
CA LEU A 313 -21.43 9.82 -33.10
C LEU A 313 -20.76 8.52 -33.54
N LEU A 314 -20.21 8.45 -34.75
CA LEU A 314 -19.50 7.27 -35.24
C LEU A 314 -18.15 7.10 -34.52
N LEU A 315 -17.40 8.16 -34.23
CA LEU A 315 -16.18 8.09 -33.41
C LEU A 315 -16.49 7.79 -31.93
N PHE A 316 -17.62 8.27 -31.40
CA PHE A 316 -18.05 7.92 -30.05
C PHE A 316 -18.50 6.45 -29.95
N LEU A 317 -19.22 5.95 -30.95
CA LEU A 317 -19.61 4.54 -31.05
C LEU A 317 -18.42 3.61 -31.41
N LEU A 318 -17.46 4.07 -32.21
CA LEU A 318 -16.21 3.35 -32.48
C LEU A 318 -15.31 3.30 -31.25
N SER A 319 -15.33 4.32 -30.37
CA SER A 319 -14.63 4.26 -29.07
C SER A 319 -15.26 3.26 -28.08
N LEU A 320 -16.54 2.90 -28.29
CA LEU A 320 -17.23 1.85 -27.54
C LEU A 320 -16.99 0.44 -28.12
N ILE A 321 -16.59 0.33 -29.40
CA ILE A 321 -16.39 -0.95 -30.10
C ILE A 321 -14.89 -1.32 -30.23
N LEU A 322 -14.01 -0.32 -30.35
CA LEU A 322 -12.56 -0.49 -30.42
C LEU A 322 -11.95 0.13 -29.17
N GLY A 323 -11.91 -0.66 -28.10
CA GLY A 323 -11.25 -0.30 -26.85
C GLY A 323 -9.75 -0.10 -27.07
N SER A 324 -9.35 1.12 -27.37
CA SER A 324 -7.94 1.51 -27.40
C SER A 324 -7.77 3.03 -27.30
N ALA A 325 -7.00 3.40 -26.27
CA ALA A 325 -6.19 4.60 -26.10
C ALA A 325 -6.83 5.87 -25.43
N LYS A 326 -6.31 6.10 -24.21
CA LYS A 326 -6.11 7.39 -23.50
C LYS A 326 -7.24 7.87 -22.57
N SER A 327 -7.33 7.15 -21.47
CA SER A 327 -7.36 7.60 -20.06
C SER A 327 -7.31 9.12 -19.81
N VAL A 328 -8.29 9.64 -19.04
CA VAL A 328 -8.10 10.36 -17.74
C VAL A 328 -9.37 11.15 -17.33
N ASN A 329 -10.30 11.51 -18.22
CA ASN A 329 -11.37 12.47 -17.85
C ASN A 329 -12.82 11.96 -17.71
N LEU A 330 -13.08 10.66 -17.69
CA LEU A 330 -14.46 10.14 -17.60
C LEU A 330 -14.85 9.53 -16.24
N LEU A 331 -13.93 9.43 -15.28
CA LEU A 331 -14.26 8.92 -13.94
C LEU A 331 -14.87 9.95 -12.99
N TRP A 332 -14.98 11.24 -13.35
CA TRP A 332 -15.46 12.25 -12.39
C TRP A 332 -17.00 12.39 -12.32
N LEU A 333 -17.72 12.05 -13.39
CA LEU A 333 -19.18 12.29 -13.46
C LEU A 333 -20.05 11.09 -13.06
N TYR A 334 -19.49 9.88 -12.97
CA TYR A 334 -20.27 8.68 -12.61
C TYR A 334 -20.36 8.41 -11.09
N PHE A 335 -19.57 9.10 -10.27
CA PHE A 335 -19.48 8.86 -8.82
C PHE A 335 -20.40 9.71 -7.95
N HIS A 336 -21.21 10.60 -8.53
CA HIS A 336 -21.94 11.60 -7.75
C HIS A 336 -23.23 11.08 -7.08
N ASN A 337 -23.71 9.86 -7.38
CA ASN A 337 -25.04 9.43 -6.94
C ASN A 337 -25.18 7.98 -6.44
N ILE A 338 -24.09 7.29 -6.10
CA ILE A 338 -24.17 5.92 -5.57
C ILE A 338 -23.29 5.82 -4.32
N ARG A 339 -23.91 5.57 -3.15
CA ARG A 339 -23.18 5.05 -1.98
C ARG A 339 -22.54 3.74 -2.41
N PHE A 340 -21.22 3.72 -2.52
CA PHE A 340 -20.44 2.61 -3.05
C PHE A 340 -19.78 1.77 -1.93
N PRO A 341 -20.44 0.72 -1.40
CA PRO A 341 -19.72 -0.33 -0.67
C PRO A 341 -19.10 -1.38 -1.63
N ARG A 342 -19.49 -1.40 -2.92
CA ARG A 342 -19.15 -2.47 -3.87
C ARG A 342 -17.74 -2.45 -4.48
N TRP A 343 -17.01 -1.33 -4.42
CA TRP A 343 -15.78 -1.15 -5.23
C TRP A 343 -14.57 -0.68 -4.43
N GLN A 344 -14.69 -0.52 -3.11
CA GLN A 344 -13.60 0.03 -2.30
C GLN A 344 -12.41 -0.92 -2.14
N SER A 345 -12.57 -2.20 -2.45
CA SER A 345 -11.49 -3.21 -2.43
C SER A 345 -10.88 -3.51 -3.81
N MET A 346 -11.44 -2.98 -4.90
CA MET A 346 -11.21 -3.50 -6.25
C MET A 346 -10.86 -2.38 -7.25
N LEU A 347 -9.63 -1.89 -7.21
CA LEU A 347 -8.93 -1.25 -8.36
C LEU A 347 -7.47 -0.90 -7.98
N PHE A 348 -6.53 -1.85 -7.94
CA PHE A 348 -5.18 -1.55 -7.40
C PHE A 348 -3.97 -2.07 -8.19
N LEU A 349 -4.15 -2.38 -9.46
CA LEU A 349 -3.04 -2.55 -10.39
C LEU A 349 -3.20 -1.52 -11.52
N PHE A 350 -3.13 -0.23 -11.19
CA PHE A 350 -2.98 0.79 -12.23
C PHE A 350 -1.51 0.83 -12.66
N VAL A 351 -1.22 0.22 -13.82
CA VAL A 351 0.04 0.40 -14.53
C VAL A 351 -0.11 1.64 -15.39
N ASP A 352 0.50 2.74 -14.96
CA ASP A 352 0.73 3.90 -15.83
C ASP A 352 2.06 3.66 -16.55
N HIS A 353 2.00 3.29 -17.84
CA HIS A 353 3.17 3.26 -18.71
C HIS A 353 3.51 4.71 -19.11
N GLY A 354 4.04 5.47 -18.15
CA GLY A 354 4.66 6.75 -18.42
C GLY A 354 6.05 6.52 -19.00
N GLU A 355 6.20 6.68 -20.31
CA GLU A 355 7.49 6.94 -20.93
C GLU A 355 8.11 8.19 -20.29
N THR A 356 9.26 8.00 -19.63
CA THR A 356 10.29 9.04 -19.49
C THR A 356 11.65 8.40 -19.62
#